data_AF-A0A4S0QN44-F1
#
_entry.id   AF-A0A4S0QN44-F1
#
_cell.length_a   1.000
_cell.length_b   1.000
_cell.length_c   1.000
_cell.angle_alpha   90.00
_cell.angle_beta   90.00
_cell.angle_gamma   90.00
#
_symmetry.space_group_name_H-M   'P 1'
#
loop_
_entity.id
_entity.type
_entity.pdbx_description
1 polymer ?
#
loop_
_entity_poly.entity_id
_entity_poly.type
_entity_poly.pdbx_seq_one_letter_code
_entity_poly.pdbx_strand_id
1 'polypeptide(L)'
;VLMRRASRPALPRVLEKVVPSGVGPVALDLREPVDVDGGVVTVSIERPPALGRLMLDGKPVATGEPIAGKDLPRLEMDVPKGSGAQEEVDMLAYATRDNWGGRSEEH
;
A
#
# COMPACT_ATOMS: atom_id res chain seq x y z
N VAL A 1 -4.64 8.49 35.18
CA VAL A 1 -5.27 8.46 33.84
C VAL A 1 -4.27 7.81 32.89
N LEU A 2 -4.60 6.62 32.39
CA LEU A 2 -3.68 5.79 31.61
C LEU A 2 -3.58 6.39 30.20
N MET A 3 -2.43 6.99 29.87
CA MET A 3 -2.10 7.45 28.53
C MET A 3 -2.08 6.23 27.61
N ARG A 4 -3.14 6.03 26.81
CA ARG A 4 -3.21 4.99 25.78
C ARG A 4 -2.25 5.45 24.69
N ARG A 5 -1.06 4.83 24.65
CA ARG A 5 -0.02 5.13 23.66
C ARG A 5 -0.67 5.06 22.28
N ALA A 6 -0.60 6.16 21.54
CA ALA A 6 -1.09 6.24 20.18
C ALA A 6 -0.26 5.30 19.31
N SER A 7 -0.82 4.14 19.00
CA SER A 7 -0.21 3.12 18.17
C SER A 7 -0.31 3.58 16.72
N ARG A 8 0.69 4.31 16.25
CA ARG A 8 0.75 4.72 14.84
C ARG A 8 0.89 3.46 13.99
N PRO A 9 0.10 3.28 12.92
CA PRO A 9 0.41 2.24 11.94
C PRO A 9 1.84 2.46 11.45
N ALA A 10 2.63 1.39 11.42
CA ALA A 10 4.05 1.44 11.06
C ALA A 10 4.30 1.67 9.56
N LEU A 11 3.23 1.81 8.75
CA LEU A 11 3.33 1.98 7.30
C LEU A 11 3.26 3.46 6.90
N PRO A 12 4.12 3.90 5.96
CA PRO A 12 4.03 5.24 5.38
C PRO A 12 2.77 5.36 4.51
N ARG A 13 2.20 6.57 4.41
CA ARG A 13 1.02 6.84 3.55
C ARG A 13 1.35 6.84 2.05
N VAL A 14 2.60 7.13 1.73
CA VAL A 14 3.11 7.15 0.36
C VAL A 14 4.24 6.15 0.27
N LEU A 15 4.24 5.38 -0.80
CA LEU A 15 5.28 4.46 -1.12
C LEU A 15 5.78 4.74 -2.53
N GLU A 16 7.05 5.05 -2.61
CA GLU A 16 7.77 5.14 -3.87
C GLU A 16 8.46 3.79 -4.10
N LYS A 17 8.19 3.18 -5.24
CA LYS A 17 8.79 1.90 -5.61
C LYS A 17 9.30 2.00 -7.04
N VAL A 18 10.59 1.70 -7.22
CA VAL A 18 11.15 1.50 -8.56
C VAL A 18 10.61 0.20 -9.09
N VAL A 19 9.88 0.26 -10.20
CA VAL A 19 9.29 -0.92 -10.81
C VAL A 19 9.77 -1.05 -12.25
N PRO A 20 10.45 -2.16 -12.59
CA PRO A 20 10.93 -2.35 -13.95
C PRO A 20 9.74 -2.60 -14.88
N SER A 21 9.62 -1.76 -15.92
CA SER A 21 8.61 -1.94 -16.96
C SER A 21 8.78 -3.26 -17.72
N GLY A 22 7.67 -3.93 -18.02
CA GLY A 22 7.64 -5.11 -18.88
C GLY A 22 8.03 -6.45 -18.25
N VAL A 23 8.21 -6.51 -16.94
CA VAL A 23 8.44 -7.78 -16.22
C VAL A 23 7.14 -8.51 -15.85
N GLY A 24 5.98 -7.87 -15.97
CA GLY A 24 4.68 -8.41 -15.56
C GLY A 24 4.32 -8.04 -14.12
N PRO A 25 3.57 -8.90 -13.39
CA PRO A 25 3.21 -8.61 -12.00
C PRO A 25 4.47 -8.53 -11.12
N VAL A 26 4.64 -7.39 -10.47
CA VAL A 26 5.72 -7.13 -9.51
C VAL A 26 5.14 -7.05 -8.12
N ALA A 27 5.58 -7.94 -7.23
CA ALA A 27 5.23 -7.88 -5.83
C ALA A 27 5.77 -6.57 -5.21
N LEU A 28 4.88 -5.81 -4.55
CA LEU A 28 5.28 -4.58 -3.88
C LEU A 28 6.04 -4.88 -2.57
N ASP A 29 5.93 -6.11 -2.06
CA ASP A 29 6.53 -6.60 -0.81
C ASP A 29 6.19 -5.68 0.38
N LEU A 30 4.91 -5.29 0.45
CA LEU A 30 4.41 -4.45 1.53
C LEU A 30 4.36 -5.28 2.80
N ARG A 31 4.97 -4.79 3.87
CA ARG A 31 4.85 -5.45 5.16
C ARG A 31 3.41 -5.38 5.64
N GLU A 32 2.93 -6.47 6.24
CA GLU A 32 1.69 -6.46 6.98
C GLU A 32 1.78 -5.35 8.04
N PRO A 33 0.84 -4.39 8.08
CA PRO A 33 0.78 -3.41 9.13
C PRO A 33 0.47 -4.12 10.43
N VAL A 34 1.44 -4.10 11.32
CA VAL A 34 1.25 -4.56 12.69
C VAL A 34 0.71 -3.38 13.48
N ASP A 35 -0.55 -3.48 13.87
CA ASP A 35 -1.08 -2.66 14.95
C ASP A 35 -0.52 -3.20 16.28
N VAL A 36 0.05 -2.32 17.12
CA VAL A 36 0.72 -2.78 18.35
C VAL A 36 -0.27 -3.33 19.37
N ASP A 37 -1.56 -3.03 19.22
CA ASP A 37 -2.67 -3.57 20.01
C ASP A 37 -3.30 -4.82 19.36
N GLY A 38 -2.77 -5.27 18.21
CA GLY A 38 -3.29 -6.41 17.44
C GLY A 38 -4.62 -6.11 16.72
N GLY A 39 -4.95 -4.83 16.53
CA GLY A 39 -6.14 -4.39 15.82
C GLY A 39 -6.11 -4.67 14.32
N VAL A 40 -7.31 -4.77 13.72
CA VAL A 40 -7.45 -4.92 12.27
C VAL A 40 -7.13 -3.59 11.60
N VAL A 41 -6.06 -3.57 10.80
CA VAL A 41 -5.72 -2.42 9.95
C VAL A 41 -6.32 -2.63 8.58
N THR A 42 -6.96 -1.60 8.05
CA THR A 42 -7.48 -1.56 6.69
C THR A 42 -6.70 -0.52 5.90
N VAL A 43 -6.48 -0.74 4.61
CA VAL A 43 -5.74 0.16 3.73
C VAL A 43 -6.59 0.47 2.52
N SER A 44 -6.75 1.74 2.21
CA SER A 44 -7.46 2.19 1.02
C SER A 44 -6.46 2.85 0.07
N ILE A 45 -6.45 2.42 -1.19
CA ILE A 45 -5.57 3.03 -2.19
C ILE A 45 -6.09 4.44 -2.49
N GLU A 46 -5.33 5.49 -2.21
CA GLU A 46 -5.74 6.86 -2.51
C GLU A 46 -5.34 7.27 -3.91
N ARG A 47 -4.14 6.88 -4.33
CA ARG A 47 -3.69 7.02 -5.72
C ARG A 47 -3.08 5.71 -6.18
N PRO A 48 -3.64 5.11 -7.23
CA PRO A 48 -3.04 3.94 -7.84
C PRO A 48 -1.77 4.36 -8.60
N PRO A 49 -0.89 3.40 -8.88
CA PRO A 49 0.29 3.62 -9.67
C PRO A 49 -0.05 4.07 -11.10
N ALA A 50 0.86 4.80 -11.75
CA ALA A 50 0.65 5.35 -13.08
C ALA A 50 1.09 4.39 -14.20
N LEU A 51 2.16 3.63 -13.95
CA LEU A 51 2.77 2.71 -14.91
C LEU A 51 2.03 1.37 -15.02
N GLY A 52 1.24 1.04 -14.00
CA GLY A 52 0.60 -0.26 -13.85
C GLY A 52 -0.70 -0.22 -13.07
N ARG A 53 -1.24 -1.41 -12.80
CA ARG A 53 -2.51 -1.59 -12.09
C ARG A 53 -2.28 -2.46 -10.87
N LEU A 54 -2.91 -2.13 -9.74
CA LEU A 54 -2.79 -2.95 -8.54
C LEU A 54 -3.62 -4.22 -8.69
N MET A 55 -3.01 -5.35 -8.34
CA MET A 55 -3.64 -6.66 -8.28
C MET A 55 -3.43 -7.25 -6.90
N LEU A 56 -4.48 -7.81 -6.33
CA LEU A 56 -4.45 -8.52 -5.06
C LEU A 56 -4.86 -9.95 -5.31
N ASP A 57 -3.93 -10.89 -5.15
CA ASP A 57 -4.21 -12.32 -5.36
C ASP A 57 -4.84 -12.58 -6.76
N GLY A 58 -4.33 -11.87 -7.78
CA GLY A 58 -4.86 -11.91 -9.16
C GLY A 58 -6.16 -11.13 -9.41
N LYS A 59 -6.68 -10.38 -8.43
CA LYS A 59 -7.86 -9.52 -8.59
C LYS A 59 -7.47 -8.05 -8.73
N PRO A 60 -7.98 -7.32 -9.72
CA PRO A 60 -7.68 -5.89 -9.86
C PRO A 60 -8.26 -5.11 -8.68
N VAL A 61 -7.42 -4.30 -8.03
CA VAL A 61 -7.80 -3.42 -6.93
C VAL A 61 -8.07 -2.02 -7.48
N ALA A 62 -9.21 -1.45 -7.11
CA ALA A 62 -9.58 -0.09 -7.47
C ALA A 62 -9.13 0.93 -6.41
N THR A 63 -8.95 2.17 -6.83
CA THR A 63 -8.74 3.29 -5.92
C THR A 63 -9.92 3.42 -4.96
N GLY A 64 -9.62 3.57 -3.67
CA GLY A 64 -10.58 3.66 -2.58
C GLY A 64 -10.99 2.30 -2.01
N GLU A 65 -10.60 1.18 -2.64
CA GLU A 65 -10.96 -0.15 -2.15
C GLU A 65 -10.30 -0.43 -0.79
N PRO A 66 -11.07 -0.89 0.22
CA PRO A 66 -10.54 -1.29 1.50
C PRO A 66 -9.89 -2.67 1.42
N ILE A 67 -8.57 -2.71 1.59
CA ILE A 67 -7.74 -3.92 1.62
C ILE A 67 -7.39 -4.20 3.08
N ALA A 68 -7.49 -5.46 3.52
CA ALA A 68 -7.03 -5.80 4.86
C ALA A 68 -5.50 -5.76 4.92
N GLY A 69 -4.93 -5.31 6.03
CA GLY A 69 -3.48 -5.22 6.20
C GLY A 69 -2.75 -6.54 5.93
N LYS A 70 -3.34 -7.67 6.32
CA LYS A 70 -2.85 -9.03 6.05
C LYS A 70 -2.75 -9.39 4.56
N ASP A 71 -3.48 -8.68 3.72
CA ASP A 71 -3.53 -8.88 2.28
C ASP A 71 -2.59 -7.90 1.55
N LEU A 72 -2.06 -6.86 2.21
CA LEU A 72 -1.01 -6.00 1.65
C LEU A 72 0.23 -6.73 1.14
N PRO A 73 0.82 -7.72 1.86
CA PRO A 73 1.96 -8.47 1.32
C PRO A 73 1.62 -9.28 0.06
N ARG A 74 0.33 -9.50 -0.22
CA ARG A 74 -0.16 -10.14 -1.45
C ARG A 74 -0.46 -9.13 -2.55
N LEU A 75 -0.26 -7.83 -2.30
CA LEU A 75 -0.51 -6.79 -3.27
C LEU A 75 0.66 -6.73 -4.27
N GLU A 76 0.29 -6.84 -5.53
CA GLU A 76 1.19 -6.83 -6.67
C GLU A 76 0.80 -5.68 -7.60
N MET A 77 1.77 -5.21 -8.38
CA MET A 77 1.53 -4.26 -9.43
C MET A 77 1.71 -4.93 -10.78
N ASP A 78 0.64 -5.03 -11.56
CA ASP A 78 0.67 -5.51 -12.93
C ASP A 78 1.12 -4.36 -13.85
N VAL A 79 2.33 -4.49 -14.39
CA VAL A 79 2.90 -3.51 -15.33
C VAL A 79 2.83 -4.09 -16.74
N PRO A 80 2.03 -3.50 -17.65
CA PRO A 80 1.92 -4.00 -19.00
C PRO A 80 3.27 -3.92 -19.75
N LYS A 81 3.51 -4.92 -20.59
CA LYS A 81 4.70 -4.98 -21.45
C LYS A 81 4.64 -3.87 -22.49
N GLY A 82 5.28 -2.75 -22.20
CA GLY A 82 5.31 -1.57 -23.09
C GLY A 82 5.20 -0.22 -22.38
N SER A 83 5.03 -0.16 -21.06
CA SER A 83 4.79 1.09 -20.30
C SER A 83 5.97 2.09 -20.22
N GLY A 84 7.02 1.95 -21.03
CA GLY A 84 8.20 2.84 -20.97
C GLY A 84 9.44 2.16 -20.40
N ALA A 85 10.43 2.97 -20.00
CA ALA A 85 11.80 2.54 -19.74
C ALA A 85 11.93 1.36 -18.74
N GLN A 86 12.95 0.54 -18.95
CA GLN A 86 13.38 -0.46 -17.98
C GLN A 86 13.78 0.33 -16.72
N GLU A 87 13.07 0.17 -15.60
CA GLU A 87 13.30 0.89 -14.32
C GLU A 87 12.71 2.31 -14.26
N GLU A 88 11.38 2.40 -14.21
CA GLU A 88 10.69 3.65 -13.92
C GLU A 88 10.31 3.70 -12.43
N VAL A 89 10.34 4.90 -11.86
CA VAL A 89 9.90 5.12 -10.47
C VAL A 89 8.39 5.30 -10.47
N ASP A 90 7.67 4.41 -9.78
CA ASP A 90 6.23 4.58 -9.55
C ASP A 90 5.95 5.04 -8.13
N MET A 91 4.92 5.87 -7.98
CA MET A 91 4.48 6.41 -6.70
C MET A 91 3.06 5.93 -6.42
N LEU A 92 2.94 5.07 -5.40
CA LEU A 92 1.70 4.57 -4.87
C LEU A 92 1.34 5.37 -3.61
N ALA A 93 0.13 5.93 -3.54
CA ALA A 93 -0.38 6.53 -2.30
C ALA A 93 -1.52 5.69 -1.73
N TYR A 94 -1.45 5.37 -0.45
CA TYR A 94 -2.47 4.62 0.26
C TYR A 94 -2.72 5.19 1.66
N ALA A 95 -3.99 5.21 2.04
CA ALA A 95 -4.42 5.60 3.37
C ALA A 95 -4.61 4.34 4.21
N THR A 96 -3.79 4.19 5.25
CA THR A 96 -4.07 3.22 6.31
C THR A 96 -5.16 3.78 7.21
N ARG A 97 -6.28 3.07 7.28
CA ARG A 97 -7.37 3.29 8.23
C ARG A 97 -7.34 2.18 9.28
N ASP A 98 -6.77 2.50 10.43
CA ASP A 98 -6.97 1.74 11.65
C ASP A 98 -8.22 2.23 12.38
N ASN A 99 -8.63 1.50 13.40
CA ASN A 99 -9.84 1.78 14.17
C ASN A 99 -9.81 3.16 14.88
N TRP A 100 -8.69 3.88 14.90
CA TRP A 100 -8.51 5.14 15.66
C TRP A 100 -8.08 6.38 14.85
N GLY A 101 -8.03 6.32 13.52
CA GLY A 101 -8.08 7.53 12.68
C GLY A 101 -6.93 8.53 12.86
N GLY A 102 -5.73 8.06 13.18
CA GLY A 102 -4.58 8.93 13.40
C GLY A 102 -4.04 9.55 12.11
N ARG A 103 -4.14 10.88 11.96
CA ARG A 103 -3.31 11.66 11.01
C ARG A 103 -1.86 11.60 11.47
N SER A 104 -0.99 11.08 10.62
CA SER A 104 0.45 11.10 10.81
C SER A 104 0.94 12.40 10.19
N GLU A 105 0.94 13.48 10.97
CA GLU A 105 1.77 14.65 10.69
C GLU A 105 3.15 14.35 11.27
N GLU A 106 4.14 14.31 10.39
CA GLU A 106 5.57 14.27 10.67
C GLU A 106 5.99 15.66 11.20
N HIS A 107 6.84 15.68 12.22
CA HIS A 107 7.48 16.89 12.73
C HIS A 107 8.90 16.55 13.18
#